data_AF-A0A957LNK0-F1
#
_entry.id   AF-A0A957LNK0-F1
#
_cell.length_a   1.000
_cell.length_b   1.000
_cell.length_c   1.000
_cell.angle_alpha   90.00
_cell.angle_beta   90.00
_cell.angle_gamma   90.00
#
_symmetry.space_group_name_H-M   'P 1'
#
loop_
_entity.id
_entity.type
_entity.pdbx_description
1 polymer ?
#
loop_
_entity_poly.entity_id
_entity_poly.type
_entity_poly.pdbx_seq_one_letter_code
_entity_poly.pdbx_strand_id
1 'polypeptide(L)'
;MPPPYAELHCHSYFSLLDASSSPEDLAARAAELGLSALALTDHDSLAGAVRFALAARRAGLHAIFGAEVTLEDGVHLTLLAETQEGYGNLCRLVTASRIKGQWATVNDQLSTGRAQEGMQGRIDRLNRRRSANNGQWLEVNGQQPTENGQRLTVNGQLSTDRATAPSPSHP
;
A
#
# COMPACT_ATOMS: atom_id res chain seq x y z
N MET A 1 7.64 -0.52 -24.46
CA MET A 1 6.83 0.56 -23.87
C MET A 1 7.41 0.91 -22.50
N PRO A 2 7.33 2.17 -22.05
CA PRO A 2 7.73 2.52 -20.69
C PRO A 2 6.89 1.73 -19.66
N PRO A 3 7.41 1.49 -18.45
CA PRO A 3 6.67 0.84 -17.39
C PRO A 3 5.42 1.65 -17.03
N PRO A 4 4.34 1.00 -16.56
CA PRO A 4 3.14 1.69 -16.11
C PRO A 4 3.48 2.67 -14.98
N TYR A 5 2.93 3.87 -15.05
CA TYR A 5 3.20 4.96 -14.11
C TYR A 5 1.97 5.24 -13.23
N ALA A 6 2.22 5.43 -11.94
CA ALA A 6 1.24 5.86 -10.96
C ALA A 6 1.72 7.17 -10.30
N GLU A 7 0.83 8.14 -10.20
CA GLU A 7 1.07 9.36 -9.43
C GLU A 7 0.70 9.10 -7.97
N LEU A 8 1.64 9.33 -7.05
CA LEU A 8 1.49 9.02 -5.63
C LEU A 8 1.42 10.27 -4.75
N HIS A 9 1.52 11.45 -5.34
CA HIS A 9 1.44 12.73 -4.66
C HIS A 9 0.62 13.71 -5.51
N CYS A 10 -0.64 13.91 -5.14
CA CYS A 10 -1.54 14.78 -5.88
C CYS A 10 -2.49 15.53 -4.95
N HIS A 11 -2.71 16.81 -5.25
CA HIS A 11 -3.57 17.68 -4.47
C HIS A 11 -4.80 18.09 -5.27
N SER A 12 -5.94 18.05 -4.60
CA SER A 12 -7.17 18.71 -5.07
C SER A 12 -7.36 20.03 -4.35
N TYR A 13 -8.37 20.80 -4.78
CA TYR A 13 -8.81 22.04 -4.12
C TYR A 13 -9.22 21.92 -2.64
N PHE A 14 -9.20 20.72 -2.06
CA PHE A 14 -9.34 20.51 -0.63
C PHE A 14 -8.01 20.79 0.12
N SER A 15 -6.91 20.94 -0.62
CA SER A 15 -5.66 21.57 -0.20
C SER A 15 -5.78 23.08 -0.39
N LEU A 16 -6.30 23.75 0.63
CA LEU A 16 -6.67 25.16 0.56
C LEU A 16 -5.45 26.05 0.23
N LEU A 17 -5.62 26.97 -0.73
CA LEU A 17 -4.57 27.86 -1.26
C LEU A 17 -3.42 27.16 -2.00
N ASP A 18 -3.50 25.85 -2.23
CA ASP A 18 -2.40 25.07 -2.79
C ASP A 18 -2.76 24.35 -4.09
N ALA A 19 -4.04 23.99 -4.28
CA ALA A 19 -4.51 23.39 -5.53
C ALA A 19 -5.88 23.90 -5.97
N SER A 20 -6.18 23.78 -7.27
CA SER A 20 -7.43 24.25 -7.89
C SER A 20 -8.28 23.16 -8.52
N SER A 21 -7.70 22.01 -8.84
CA SER A 21 -8.40 20.92 -9.53
C SER A 21 -9.38 20.20 -8.60
N SER A 22 -10.55 19.81 -9.11
CA SER A 22 -11.46 18.95 -8.35
C SER A 22 -10.96 17.49 -8.35
N PRO A 23 -11.30 16.66 -7.35
CA PRO A 23 -11.02 15.23 -7.38
C PRO A 23 -11.56 14.52 -8.62
N GLU A 24 -12.69 15.00 -9.16
CA GLU A 24 -13.28 14.49 -10.39
C GLU A 24 -12.40 14.77 -11.61
N ASP A 25 -11.90 16.00 -11.76
CA ASP A 25 -11.02 16.39 -12.87
C ASP A 25 -9.70 15.63 -12.81
N LEU A 26 -9.14 15.46 -11.59
CA LEU A 26 -7.92 14.70 -11.37
C LEU A 26 -8.08 13.23 -11.80
N ALA A 27 -9.17 12.58 -11.38
CA ALA A 27 -9.44 11.20 -11.75
C ALA A 27 -9.69 11.04 -13.26
N ALA A 28 -10.43 11.96 -13.87
CA ALA A 28 -10.67 11.96 -15.32
C ALA A 28 -9.35 12.11 -16.08
N ARG A 29 -8.51 13.09 -15.67
CA ARG A 29 -7.23 13.34 -16.32
C ARG A 29 -6.25 12.18 -16.18
N ALA A 30 -6.19 11.56 -15.01
CA ALA A 30 -5.36 10.37 -14.79
C ALA A 30 -5.76 9.20 -15.69
N ALA A 31 -7.06 8.98 -15.89
CA ALA A 31 -7.55 7.96 -16.80
C ALA A 31 -7.22 8.28 -18.27
N GLU A 32 -7.37 9.54 -18.71
CA GLU A 32 -6.98 9.99 -20.05
C GLU A 32 -5.50 9.77 -20.35
N LEU A 33 -4.65 9.99 -19.33
CA LEU A 33 -3.20 9.80 -19.43
C LEU A 33 -2.78 8.32 -19.35
N GLY A 34 -3.70 7.41 -19.07
CA GLY A 34 -3.42 5.99 -18.92
C GLY A 34 -2.58 5.66 -17.68
N LEU A 35 -2.74 6.44 -16.59
CA LEU A 35 -2.09 6.14 -15.32
C LEU A 35 -2.59 4.80 -14.77
N SER A 36 -1.67 4.01 -14.19
CA SER A 36 -2.05 2.74 -13.55
C SER A 36 -2.78 2.96 -12.23
N ALA A 37 -2.45 4.04 -11.52
CA ALA A 37 -3.11 4.47 -10.30
C ALA A 37 -2.91 5.98 -10.06
N LEU A 38 -3.75 6.54 -9.19
CA LEU A 38 -3.59 7.90 -8.67
C LEU A 38 -3.83 7.90 -7.16
N ALA A 39 -2.89 8.48 -6.41
CA ALA A 39 -3.11 8.83 -5.01
C ALA A 39 -3.63 10.26 -4.88
N LEU A 40 -4.65 10.45 -4.04
CA LEU A 40 -5.02 11.78 -3.57
C LEU A 40 -4.43 12.00 -2.18
N THR A 41 -3.63 13.04 -2.02
CA THR A 41 -2.84 13.36 -0.83
C THR A 41 -3.04 14.82 -0.42
N ASP A 42 -4.29 15.23 -0.16
CA ASP A 42 -4.59 16.62 0.21
C ASP A 42 -3.85 17.08 1.48
N HIS A 43 -3.48 18.36 1.54
CA HIS A 43 -2.81 18.98 2.69
C HIS A 43 -3.67 18.92 3.95
N ASP A 44 -3.14 18.28 5.00
CA ASP A 44 -3.72 18.19 6.34
C ASP A 44 -5.22 17.82 6.34
N SER A 45 -5.64 17.01 5.36
CA SER A 45 -7.04 16.78 5.04
C SER A 45 -7.29 15.46 4.32
N LEU A 46 -8.46 14.88 4.56
CA LEU A 46 -9.04 13.78 3.77
C LEU A 46 -10.40 14.18 3.17
N ALA A 47 -10.71 15.48 3.14
CA ALA A 47 -12.03 15.97 2.71
C ALA A 47 -12.36 15.57 1.26
N GLY A 48 -11.35 15.45 0.39
CA GLY A 48 -11.52 15.02 -1.00
C GLY A 48 -11.67 13.52 -1.21
N ALA A 49 -11.34 12.69 -0.21
CA ALA A 49 -11.20 11.24 -0.39
C ALA A 49 -12.47 10.56 -0.91
N VAL A 50 -13.65 10.92 -0.40
CA VAL A 50 -14.93 10.31 -0.84
C VAL A 50 -15.26 10.69 -2.28
N ARG A 51 -15.08 11.96 -2.64
CA ARG A 51 -15.34 12.44 -4.01
C ARG A 51 -14.38 11.80 -5.00
N PHE A 52 -13.10 11.71 -4.62
CA PHE A 52 -12.09 11.01 -5.38
C PHE A 52 -12.42 9.53 -5.58
N ALA A 53 -12.80 8.81 -4.52
CA ALA A 53 -13.16 7.40 -4.59
C ALA A 53 -14.29 7.15 -5.60
N LEU A 54 -15.34 7.99 -5.56
CA LEU A 54 -16.45 7.90 -6.49
C LEU A 54 -16.02 8.23 -7.93
N ALA A 55 -15.19 9.24 -8.12
CA ALA A 55 -14.70 9.64 -9.43
C ALA A 55 -13.78 8.59 -10.07
N ALA A 56 -12.79 8.11 -9.33
CA ALA A 56 -11.86 7.08 -9.77
C ALA A 56 -12.60 5.78 -10.13
N ARG A 57 -13.61 5.38 -9.33
CA ARG A 57 -14.46 4.23 -9.66
C ARG A 57 -15.20 4.40 -10.99
N ARG A 58 -15.74 5.59 -11.27
CA ARG A 58 -16.40 5.88 -12.56
C ARG A 58 -15.43 5.87 -13.73
N ALA A 59 -14.19 6.32 -13.50
CA ALA A 59 -13.15 6.38 -14.51
C ALA A 59 -12.40 5.04 -14.73
N GLY A 60 -12.67 4.01 -13.92
CA GLY A 60 -11.92 2.75 -13.95
C GLY A 60 -10.47 2.88 -13.46
N LEU A 61 -10.17 3.94 -12.69
CA LEU A 61 -8.84 4.24 -12.17
C LEU A 61 -8.63 3.59 -10.81
N HIS A 62 -7.43 3.03 -10.58
CA HIS A 62 -7.05 2.55 -9.25
C HIS A 62 -6.78 3.73 -8.32
N ALA A 63 -7.64 3.91 -7.31
CA ALA A 63 -7.52 4.98 -6.33
C ALA A 63 -6.64 4.58 -5.15
N ILE A 64 -5.70 5.43 -4.78
CA ILE A 64 -4.92 5.34 -3.55
C ILE A 64 -5.32 6.52 -2.65
N PHE A 65 -5.52 6.26 -1.36
CA PHE A 65 -5.91 7.29 -0.41
C PHE A 65 -4.73 7.67 0.46
N GLY A 66 -4.47 8.96 0.57
CA GLY A 66 -3.40 9.49 1.40
C GLY A 66 -3.68 10.90 1.89
N ALA A 67 -2.70 11.48 2.58
CA ALA A 67 -2.69 12.87 2.98
C ALA A 67 -1.24 13.34 3.05
N GLU A 68 -1.00 14.61 2.75
CA GLU A 68 0.25 15.27 3.05
C GLU A 68 0.10 16.01 4.38
N VAL A 69 0.89 15.63 5.38
CA VAL A 69 0.76 16.14 6.74
C VAL A 69 1.91 17.10 7.05
N THR A 70 1.58 18.27 7.58
CA THR A 70 2.55 19.26 8.03
C THR A 70 3.02 18.97 9.45
N LEU A 71 4.34 18.83 9.63
CA LEU A 71 4.99 18.64 10.93
C LEU A 71 5.24 19.98 11.64
N GLU A 72 5.61 19.92 12.93
CA GLU A 72 5.84 21.12 13.77
C GLU A 72 6.97 22.03 13.25
N ASP A 73 7.96 21.44 12.58
CA ASP A 73 9.08 22.14 11.95
C ASP A 73 8.75 22.65 10.53
N GLY A 74 7.52 22.46 10.07
CA GLY A 74 7.04 22.87 8.75
C GLY A 74 7.41 21.88 7.63
N VAL A 75 8.00 20.73 7.94
CA VAL A 75 8.26 19.68 6.95
C VAL A 75 6.95 18.98 6.58
N HIS A 76 6.77 18.66 5.30
CA HIS A 76 5.63 17.90 4.81
C HIS A 76 5.96 16.41 4.67
N LEU A 77 5.03 15.56 5.10
CA LEU A 77 5.14 14.10 5.00
C LEU A 77 3.93 13.51 4.30
N THR A 78 4.16 12.91 3.14
CA THR A 78 3.14 12.17 2.37
C THR A 78 2.91 10.79 2.97
N LEU A 79 1.68 10.50 3.35
CA LEU A 79 1.25 9.23 3.92
C LEU A 79 0.21 8.57 3.02
N LEU A 80 0.40 7.28 2.72
CA LEU A 80 -0.52 6.47 1.93
C LEU A 80 -1.14 5.36 2.78
N ALA A 81 -2.44 5.14 2.63
CA ALA A 81 -3.17 4.07 3.28
C ALA A 81 -3.16 2.81 2.39
N GLU A 82 -2.40 1.80 2.80
CA GLU A 82 -2.36 0.49 2.12
C GLU A 82 -3.58 -0.38 2.44
N THR A 83 -4.18 -0.19 3.62
CA THR A 83 -5.28 -1.01 4.12
C THR A 83 -6.40 -0.16 4.69
N GLN A 84 -7.56 -0.77 4.93
CA GLN A 84 -8.67 -0.13 5.61
C GLN A 84 -8.30 0.33 7.04
N GLU A 85 -7.50 -0.47 7.75
CA GLU A 85 -6.94 -0.08 9.05
C GLU A 85 -6.00 1.14 8.90
N GLY A 86 -5.14 1.12 7.88
CA GLY A 86 -4.25 2.23 7.54
C GLY A 86 -5.02 3.53 7.28
N TYR A 87 -6.13 3.46 6.54
CA TYR A 87 -7.01 4.61 6.32
C TYR A 87 -7.63 5.13 7.63
N GLY A 88 -8.09 4.23 8.50
CA GLY A 88 -8.57 4.59 9.83
C GLY A 88 -7.50 5.28 10.69
N ASN A 89 -6.25 4.82 10.64
CA ASN A 89 -5.12 5.46 11.32
C ASN A 89 -4.82 6.84 10.73
N LEU A 90 -4.86 6.97 9.41
CA LEU A 90 -4.64 8.25 8.73
C LEU A 90 -5.70 9.29 9.11
N CYS A 91 -6.98 8.90 9.17
CA CYS A 91 -8.06 9.77 9.65
C CYS A 91 -7.80 10.29 11.08
N ARG A 92 -7.35 9.41 11.99
CA ARG A 92 -7.03 9.81 13.38
C ARG A 92 -5.84 10.77 13.41
N LEU A 93 -4.80 10.52 12.61
CA LEU A 93 -3.61 11.36 12.54
C LEU A 93 -3.95 12.76 12.00
N VAL A 94 -4.68 12.84 10.87
CA VAL A 94 -5.14 14.12 10.31
C VAL A 94 -6.03 14.86 11.31
N THR A 95 -6.92 14.17 12.02
CA THR A 95 -7.73 14.78 13.09
C THR A 95 -6.87 15.32 14.22
N ALA A 96 -5.87 14.55 14.67
CA ALA A 96 -4.94 14.93 15.73
C ALA A 96 -4.13 16.18 15.35
N SER A 97 -3.67 16.27 14.10
CA SER A 97 -2.87 17.40 13.61
C SER A 97 -3.62 18.74 13.69
N ARG A 98 -4.95 18.72 13.55
CA ARG A 98 -5.79 19.92 13.60
C ARG A 98 -6.02 20.42 15.03
N ILE A 99 -5.86 19.56 16.03
CA ILE A 99 -6.06 19.91 17.43
C ILE A 99 -4.68 20.17 18.05
N LYS A 100 -4.27 21.45 18.05
CA LYS A 100 -3.03 21.90 18.69
C LYS A 100 -2.89 21.30 20.10
N GLY A 101 -1.83 20.53 20.33
CA GLY A 101 -1.49 19.96 21.64
C GLY A 101 -2.04 18.57 21.97
N GLN A 102 -2.79 17.89 21.09
CA GLN A 102 -3.36 16.55 21.37
C GLN A 102 -2.60 15.36 20.77
N TRP A 103 -1.46 15.57 20.10
CA TRP A 103 -0.59 14.45 19.68
C TRP A 103 -0.30 13.48 20.84
N ALA A 104 -0.01 14.00 22.05
CA ALA A 104 0.21 13.18 23.24
C ALA A 104 -1.00 12.30 23.60
N THR A 105 -2.23 12.83 23.47
CA THR A 105 -3.49 12.13 23.76
C THR A 105 -3.82 11.07 22.70
N VAL A 106 -3.55 11.35 21.42
CA VAL A 106 -3.75 10.38 20.34
C VAL A 106 -2.70 9.27 20.39
N ASN A 107 -1.46 9.59 20.78
CA ASN A 107 -0.44 8.59 21.04
C ASN A 107 -0.83 7.68 22.23
N ASP A 108 -1.39 8.25 23.30
CA ASP A 108 -1.86 7.50 24.48
C ASP A 108 -3.00 6.54 24.11
N GLN A 109 -4.01 7.01 23.35
CA GLN A 109 -5.13 6.19 22.87
C GLN A 109 -4.73 5.12 21.86
N LEU A 110 -3.72 5.36 21.02
CA LEU A 110 -3.15 4.35 20.14
C LEU A 110 -2.23 3.36 20.89
N SER A 111 -1.73 3.73 22.07
CA SER A 111 -0.82 2.92 22.90
C SER A 111 -1.49 2.07 24.00
N THR A 112 -2.79 2.27 24.25
CA THR A 112 -3.58 1.35 25.11
C THR A 112 -3.82 -0.04 24.49
N GLY A 113 -3.30 -0.28 23.28
CA GLY A 113 -3.06 -1.60 22.69
C GLY A 113 -1.57 -1.94 22.59
N ARG A 114 -0.84 -1.95 23.71
CA ARG A 114 0.57 -2.36 23.89
C ARG A 114 1.65 -1.45 23.25
N ALA A 115 2.45 -0.89 24.16
CA ALA A 115 3.86 -0.45 24.06
C ALA A 115 4.14 1.03 23.69
N GLN A 116 4.63 1.71 24.72
CA GLN A 116 5.33 3.00 24.84
C GLN A 116 6.48 3.24 23.83
N GLU A 117 6.21 3.34 22.54
CA GLU A 117 7.18 3.91 21.59
C GLU A 117 6.53 5.07 20.81
N GLY A 118 7.10 6.27 20.98
CA GLY A 118 6.68 7.46 20.24
C GLY A 118 6.85 7.32 18.72
N MET A 119 6.21 8.21 17.96
CA MET A 119 6.12 8.19 16.49
C MET A 119 7.48 7.99 15.80
N GLN A 120 8.52 8.70 16.26
CA GLN A 120 9.87 8.57 15.72
C GLN A 120 10.42 7.15 15.90
N GLY A 121 10.25 6.56 17.08
CA GLY A 121 10.67 5.17 17.34
C GLY A 121 9.91 4.14 16.50
N ARG A 122 8.64 4.40 16.18
CA ARG A 122 7.81 3.54 15.31
C ARG A 122 8.21 3.66 13.84
N ILE A 123 8.42 4.87 13.33
CA ILE A 123 8.94 5.12 11.98
C ILE A 123 10.32 4.45 11.82
N ASP A 124 11.20 4.62 12.81
CA ASP A 124 12.52 4.00 12.82
C ASP A 124 12.41 2.46 12.86
N ARG A 125 11.42 1.88 13.56
CA ARG A 125 11.22 0.42 13.60
C ARG A 125 10.67 -0.13 12.28
N LEU A 126 9.73 0.57 11.64
CA LEU A 126 9.20 0.21 10.32
C LEU A 126 10.32 0.23 9.27
N ASN A 127 11.19 1.25 9.34
CA ASN A 127 12.36 1.36 8.47
C ASN A 127 13.44 0.30 8.79
N ARG A 128 13.67 -0.04 10.08
CA ARG A 128 14.60 -1.11 10.47
C ARG A 128 14.12 -2.52 10.08
N ARG A 129 12.81 -2.79 10.08
CA ARG A 129 12.25 -4.06 9.57
C ARG A 129 12.46 -4.23 8.07
N ARG A 130 12.54 -3.14 7.30
CA ARG A 130 12.94 -3.18 5.88
C ARG A 130 14.44 -3.48 5.68
N SER A 131 15.31 -3.05 6.60
CA SER A 131 16.75 -3.28 6.48
C SER A 131 17.22 -4.65 7.00
N ALA A 132 16.47 -5.28 7.92
CA ALA A 132 16.84 -6.58 8.49
C ALA A 132 16.37 -7.78 7.63
N ASN A 133 15.38 -7.58 6.75
CA ASN A 133 15.02 -8.57 5.73
C ASN A 133 15.68 -8.18 4.41
N ASN A 134 16.91 -8.64 4.25
CA ASN A 134 17.75 -8.52 3.05
C ASN A 134 16.96 -8.77 1.74
N GLY A 135 16.30 -7.75 1.19
CA GLY A 135 15.70 -7.74 -0.15
C GLY A 135 14.64 -8.80 -0.47
N GLN A 136 14.03 -9.48 0.51
CA GLN A 136 13.16 -10.62 0.23
C GLN A 136 11.68 -10.22 0.15
N TRP A 137 11.13 -10.26 -1.06
CA TRP A 137 9.71 -10.08 -1.36
C TRP A 137 8.87 -11.15 -0.65
N LEU A 138 7.86 -10.74 0.12
CA LEU A 138 6.85 -11.66 0.67
C LEU A 138 5.91 -12.07 -0.48
N GLU A 139 6.03 -13.32 -0.91
CA GLU A 139 5.07 -13.98 -1.80
C GLU A 139 3.69 -14.03 -1.13
N VAL A 140 2.83 -13.07 -1.46
CA VAL A 140 1.41 -13.12 -1.11
C VAL A 140 0.65 -13.47 -2.39
N ASN A 141 0.61 -14.77 -2.69
CA ASN A 141 -0.39 -15.49 -3.50
C ASN A 141 0.23 -16.71 -4.18
N GLY A 142 0.50 -17.77 -3.42
CA GLY A 142 0.39 -19.18 -3.83
C GLY A 142 0.89 -19.68 -5.20
N GLN A 143 1.74 -18.95 -5.92
CA GLN A 143 2.34 -19.40 -7.17
C GLN A 143 3.83 -19.06 -7.17
N GLN A 144 4.66 -20.10 -7.10
CA GLN A 144 6.11 -20.01 -7.19
C GLN A 144 6.55 -19.52 -8.58
N PRO A 145 7.52 -18.62 -8.69
CA PRO A 145 8.33 -18.47 -9.90
C PRO A 145 9.34 -19.62 -9.97
N THR A 146 9.36 -20.34 -11.09
CA THR A 146 10.36 -21.39 -11.35
C THR A 146 11.64 -20.77 -11.93
N GLU A 147 12.68 -20.64 -11.11
CA GLU A 147 14.05 -20.39 -11.57
C GLU A 147 14.83 -21.72 -11.61
N ASN A 148 14.66 -22.50 -12.69
CA ASN A 148 15.63 -23.45 -13.27
C ASN A 148 14.93 -24.53 -14.12
N GLY A 149 14.66 -24.21 -15.38
CA GLY A 149 14.99 -25.11 -16.51
C GLY A 149 14.52 -26.57 -16.55
N GLN A 150 13.48 -27.02 -15.83
CA GLN A 150 12.84 -28.32 -16.09
C GLN A 150 11.31 -28.21 -16.11
N ARG A 151 10.72 -29.00 -17.02
CA ARG A 151 9.38 -28.88 -17.60
C ARG A 151 8.47 -29.98 -17.05
N LEU A 152 7.14 -29.78 -17.13
CA LEU A 152 6.02 -30.78 -17.12
C LEU A 152 5.36 -31.05 -15.74
N THR A 153 4.03 -31.19 -15.55
CA THR A 153 2.86 -31.30 -16.46
C THR A 153 1.56 -30.85 -15.74
N VAL A 154 0.55 -30.45 -16.53
CA VAL A 154 -0.83 -30.08 -16.18
C VAL A 154 -1.73 -31.32 -15.95
N ASN A 155 -2.65 -31.24 -14.98
CA ASN A 155 -3.88 -32.02 -14.76
C ASN A 155 -3.91 -33.54 -15.11
N GLY A 156 -4.11 -34.36 -14.07
CA GLY A 156 -5.03 -35.50 -14.16
C GLY A 156 -4.43 -36.92 -14.21
N GLN A 157 -4.68 -37.66 -13.14
CA GLN A 157 -4.89 -39.11 -13.05
C GLN A 157 -3.71 -40.10 -13.16
N LEU A 158 -3.85 -41.15 -12.35
CA LEU A 158 -2.94 -42.22 -11.95
C LEU A 158 -2.44 -43.12 -13.09
N SER A 159 -1.23 -43.65 -12.96
CA SER A 159 -0.94 -45.05 -13.29
C SER A 159 0.34 -45.53 -12.57
N THR A 160 0.19 -46.51 -11.69
CA THR A 160 1.29 -47.38 -11.27
C THR A 160 1.22 -48.62 -12.15
N ASP A 161 2.20 -48.83 -13.02
CA ASP A 161 2.38 -50.13 -13.66
C ASP A 161 3.85 -50.55 -13.72
N ARG A 162 4.05 -51.83 -13.40
CA ARG A 162 5.31 -52.56 -13.18
C ARG A 162 6.09 -52.84 -14.47
N ALA A 163 7.42 -52.93 -14.36
CA ALA A 163 8.25 -53.89 -15.10
C ALA A 163 9.51 -54.21 -14.25
N THR A 164 9.63 -55.39 -13.60
CA THR A 164 10.17 -56.70 -14.06
C THR A 164 11.61 -56.93 -13.55
N ALA A 165 11.83 -58.12 -12.97
CA ALA A 165 12.99 -58.59 -12.19
C ALA A 165 14.33 -58.71 -12.95
N PRO A 166 15.42 -59.04 -12.22
CA PRO A 166 15.93 -60.42 -12.34
C PRO A 166 16.38 -61.08 -11.01
N SER A 167 16.19 -62.41 -10.93
CA SER A 167 16.94 -63.36 -10.05
C SER A 167 18.31 -63.69 -10.71
N PRO A 168 19.30 -64.42 -10.12
CA PRO A 168 19.26 -65.32 -8.94
C PRO A 168 20.51 -65.29 -7.99
N SER A 169 20.44 -65.95 -6.82
CA SER A 169 21.37 -67.02 -6.37
C SER A 169 21.27 -67.35 -4.86
N HIS A 170 21.04 -68.65 -4.61
CA HIS A 170 21.07 -69.51 -3.41
C HIS A 170 22.36 -69.45 -2.55
N PRO A 171 22.54 -70.17 -1.42
CA PRO A 171 21.96 -71.45 -0.93
C PRO A 171 20.67 -71.36 -0.12
#